data_AF-A0A480ATY2-F1
#
_entry.id   AF-A0A480ATY2-F1
#
_cell.length_a   1.000
_cell.length_b   1.000
_cell.length_c   1.000
_cell.angle_alpha   90.00
_cell.angle_beta   90.00
_cell.angle_gamma   90.00
#
_symmetry.space_group_name_H-M   'P 1'
#
loop_
_entity.id
_entity.type
_entity.pdbx_description
1 polymer ?
#
loop_
_entity_poly.entity_id
_entity_poly.type
_entity_poly.pdbx_seq_one_letter_code
_entity_poly.pdbx_strand_id
1 'polypeptide(L)'
;MAAKNKVPTSDSERWQQLHEQMGFLARSCRDFDEGHVSEAKRMANEVVKLVLEKGRNYKSLLHQVGLMPGLQFISSCPPLEPKTIFIGPRLVYWEHSPSGSVSFHANLDSVPMNRFLSFDDWWAEPVIPKSDGQLMNRMGLVTSLRNELGGAHVDAEISEDIAEMQREGPFRVFSGARASMSRVPDVELHTMRQIAHEVLRSIELGVRGQQAGSGQ
;
A
#
# COMPACT_ATOMS: atom_id res chain seq x y z
N MET A 1 31.35 1.56 -21.20
CA MET A 1 30.23 1.05 -22.03
C MET A 1 29.59 2.26 -22.72
N ALA A 2 29.42 2.23 -24.04
CA ALA A 2 28.73 3.31 -24.76
C ALA A 2 27.26 3.38 -24.31
N ALA A 3 26.74 4.58 -24.07
CA ALA A 3 25.33 4.78 -23.75
C ALA A 3 24.48 4.31 -24.94
N LYS A 4 23.57 3.36 -24.69
CA LYS A 4 22.62 2.91 -25.72
C LYS A 4 21.67 4.06 -26.08
N ASN A 5 21.42 4.26 -27.38
CA ASN A 5 20.38 5.19 -27.85
C ASN A 5 19.02 4.76 -27.27
N LYS A 6 18.27 5.71 -26.72
CA LYS A 6 16.92 5.49 -26.20
C LYS A 6 15.90 5.91 -27.26
N VAL A 7 14.93 5.05 -27.54
CA VAL A 7 13.78 5.36 -28.42
C VAL A 7 12.56 5.61 -27.53
N PRO A 8 11.76 6.66 -27.76
CA PRO A 8 10.52 6.89 -27.00
C PRO A 8 9.51 5.76 -27.25
N THR A 9 8.87 5.28 -26.19
CA THR A 9 7.71 4.38 -26.31
C THR A 9 6.49 5.15 -26.84
N SER A 10 5.67 4.50 -27.66
CA SER A 10 4.38 5.01 -28.11
C SER A 10 3.37 5.04 -26.96
N ASP A 11 2.30 5.83 -27.13
CA ASP A 11 1.23 5.90 -26.12
C ASP A 11 0.54 4.54 -25.94
N SER A 12 0.32 3.79 -27.03
CA SER A 12 -0.26 2.44 -26.97
C SER A 12 0.59 1.46 -26.16
N GLU A 13 1.92 1.53 -26.29
CA GLU A 13 2.84 0.69 -25.50
C GLU A 13 2.83 1.07 -24.03
N ARG A 14 2.73 2.35 -23.69
CA ARG A 14 2.64 2.81 -22.29
C ARG A 14 1.33 2.35 -21.64
N TRP A 15 0.22 2.41 -22.36
CA TRP A 15 -1.06 1.87 -21.90
C TRP A 15 -1.01 0.35 -21.72
N GLN A 16 -0.37 -0.37 -22.64
CA GLN A 16 -0.15 -1.80 -22.50
C GLN A 16 0.69 -2.13 -21.26
N GLN A 17 1.78 -1.38 -21.02
CA GLN A 17 2.58 -1.51 -19.82
C GLN A 17 1.76 -1.23 -18.56
N LEU A 18 0.89 -0.21 -18.56
CA LEU A 18 0.02 0.08 -17.44
C LEU A 18 -0.89 -1.11 -17.12
N HIS A 19 -1.59 -1.64 -18.14
CA HIS A 19 -2.43 -2.82 -17.98
C HIS A 19 -1.66 -4.03 -17.47
N GLU A 20 -0.43 -4.23 -17.94
CA GLU A 20 0.42 -5.32 -17.48
C GLU A 20 0.81 -5.17 -16.00
N GLN A 21 1.28 -3.98 -15.58
CA GLN A 21 1.64 -3.73 -14.18
C GLN A 21 0.42 -3.81 -13.25
N MET A 22 -0.75 -3.32 -13.67
CA MET A 22 -2.01 -3.53 -12.94
C MET A 22 -2.34 -5.03 -12.83
N GLY A 23 -2.11 -5.80 -13.90
CA GLY A 23 -2.28 -7.25 -13.88
C GLY A 23 -1.33 -7.96 -12.91
N PHE A 24 -0.06 -7.55 -12.82
CA PHE A 24 0.88 -8.07 -11.82
C PHE A 24 0.42 -7.75 -10.39
N LEU A 25 0.01 -6.51 -10.14
CA LEU A 25 -0.49 -6.09 -8.84
C LEU A 25 -1.74 -6.88 -8.44
N ALA A 26 -2.71 -7.03 -9.35
CA ALA A 26 -3.94 -7.77 -9.11
C ALA A 26 -3.71 -9.28 -8.86
N ARG A 27 -2.72 -9.89 -9.53
CA ARG A 27 -2.32 -11.29 -9.22
C ARG A 27 -1.69 -11.41 -7.84
N SER A 28 -0.77 -10.50 -7.50
CA SER A 28 -0.15 -10.48 -6.17
C SER A 28 -1.22 -10.34 -5.08
N CYS A 29 -2.23 -9.48 -5.28
CA CYS A 29 -3.38 -9.34 -4.39
C CYS A 29 -4.16 -10.65 -4.21
N ARG A 30 -4.42 -11.39 -5.29
CA ARG A 30 -5.14 -12.67 -5.25
C ARG A 30 -4.34 -13.74 -4.51
N ASP A 31 -3.06 -13.88 -4.85
CA ASP A 31 -2.19 -14.86 -4.22
C ASP A 31 -2.05 -14.57 -2.71
N PHE A 32 -2.00 -13.29 -2.32
CA PHE A 32 -2.06 -12.86 -0.92
C PHE A 32 -3.35 -13.30 -0.23
N ASP A 33 -4.50 -13.07 -0.88
CA ASP A 33 -5.82 -13.44 -0.35
C ASP A 33 -5.98 -14.98 -0.24
N GLU A 34 -5.20 -15.74 -1.02
CA GLU A 34 -5.09 -17.22 -0.93
C GLU A 34 -4.11 -17.69 0.16
N GLY A 35 -3.48 -16.77 0.91
CA GLY A 35 -2.61 -17.05 2.05
C GLY A 35 -1.12 -16.82 1.79
N HIS A 36 -0.71 -16.42 0.58
CA HIS A 36 0.68 -16.08 0.28
C HIS A 36 1.00 -14.63 0.70
N VAL A 37 0.94 -14.35 2.01
CA VAL A 37 1.03 -12.98 2.55
C VAL A 37 2.33 -12.24 2.19
N SER A 38 3.39 -12.96 1.85
CA SER A 38 4.65 -12.37 1.36
C SER A 38 4.49 -11.58 0.06
N GLU A 39 3.45 -11.84 -0.73
CA GLU A 39 3.16 -11.11 -1.97
C GLU A 39 2.91 -9.62 -1.75
N ALA A 40 2.60 -9.19 -0.51
CA ALA A 40 2.55 -7.77 -0.14
C ALA A 40 3.84 -7.01 -0.49
N LYS A 41 5.00 -7.66 -0.43
CA LYS A 41 6.30 -7.06 -0.80
C LYS A 41 6.39 -6.79 -2.31
N ARG A 42 5.81 -7.68 -3.13
CA ARG A 42 5.71 -7.49 -4.58
C ARG A 42 4.69 -6.41 -4.92
N MET A 43 3.57 -6.37 -4.20
CA MET A 43 2.60 -5.26 -4.32
C MET A 43 3.27 -3.91 -4.08
N ALA A 44 4.10 -3.79 -3.04
CA ALA A 44 4.82 -2.56 -2.74
C ALA A 44 5.71 -2.12 -3.92
N ASN A 45 6.43 -3.06 -4.54
CA ASN A 45 7.24 -2.77 -5.72
C ASN A 45 6.40 -2.31 -6.91
N GLU A 46 5.28 -2.97 -7.19
CA GLU A 46 4.39 -2.59 -8.29
C GLU A 46 3.71 -1.23 -8.05
N VAL A 47 3.22 -0.96 -6.84
CA VAL A 47 2.63 0.34 -6.47
C VAL A 47 3.64 1.47 -6.71
N VAL A 48 4.90 1.30 -6.29
CA VAL A 48 5.94 2.31 -6.53
C VAL A 48 6.15 2.60 -8.02
N LYS A 49 6.16 1.59 -8.89
CA LYS A 49 6.28 1.81 -10.34
C LYS A 49 5.09 2.61 -10.90
N LEU A 50 3.90 2.35 -10.38
CA LEU A 50 2.67 3.01 -10.83
C LEU A 50 2.61 4.48 -10.40
N VAL A 51 2.99 4.78 -9.15
CA VAL A 51 2.70 6.09 -8.53
C VAL A 51 3.92 6.98 -8.33
N LEU A 52 5.10 6.42 -8.03
CA LEU A 52 6.25 7.20 -7.58
C LEU A 52 7.11 7.70 -8.74
N GLU A 53 7.46 8.99 -8.70
CA GLU A 53 8.46 9.58 -9.57
C GLU A 53 9.86 9.54 -8.94
N LYS A 54 10.92 9.34 -9.74
CA LYS A 54 12.31 9.43 -9.28
C LYS A 54 13.06 10.53 -10.04
N GLY A 55 13.09 11.72 -9.47
CA GLY A 55 13.74 12.90 -10.07
C GLY A 55 13.10 13.30 -11.40
N ARG A 56 13.79 14.15 -12.18
CA ARG A 56 13.22 14.73 -13.41
C ARG A 56 12.99 13.73 -14.55
N ASN A 57 13.70 12.60 -14.54
CA ASN A 57 13.80 11.70 -15.69
C ASN A 57 13.00 10.40 -15.56
N TYR A 58 12.52 10.06 -14.36
CA TYR A 58 11.76 8.83 -14.14
C TYR A 58 10.36 9.19 -13.67
N LYS A 59 9.45 9.31 -14.65
CA LYS A 59 8.03 9.52 -14.42
C LYS A 59 7.36 8.20 -14.08
N SER A 60 6.42 8.24 -13.14
CA SER A 60 5.59 7.08 -12.82
C SER A 60 4.76 6.67 -14.02
N LEU A 61 4.35 5.41 -14.11
CA LEU A 61 3.60 4.93 -15.27
C LEU A 61 2.26 5.67 -15.44
N LEU A 62 1.61 6.02 -14.32
CA LEU A 62 0.39 6.83 -14.33
C LEU A 62 0.60 8.26 -14.84
N HIS A 63 1.78 8.87 -14.61
CA HIS A 63 2.13 10.13 -15.25
C HIS A 63 2.39 9.97 -16.75
N GLN A 64 3.07 8.89 -17.15
CA GLN A 64 3.42 8.65 -18.56
C GLN A 64 2.19 8.43 -19.46
N VAL A 65 1.09 7.92 -18.90
CA VAL A 65 -0.20 7.78 -19.61
C VAL A 65 -1.15 8.97 -19.39
N GLY A 66 -0.71 10.01 -18.65
CA GLY A 66 -1.49 11.24 -18.45
C GLY A 66 -2.62 11.14 -17.42
N LEU A 67 -2.64 10.13 -16.54
CA LEU A 67 -3.67 9.98 -15.50
C LEU A 67 -3.36 10.85 -14.27
N MET A 68 -2.10 10.90 -13.82
CA MET A 68 -1.74 11.46 -12.52
C MET A 68 -2.17 12.92 -12.24
N PRO A 69 -2.14 13.87 -13.18
CA PRO A 69 -2.57 15.24 -12.88
C PRO A 69 -4.04 15.37 -12.49
N GLY A 70 -4.89 14.41 -12.87
CA GLY A 70 -6.33 14.42 -12.57
C GLY A 70 -6.84 13.22 -11.77
N LEU A 71 -5.96 12.26 -11.45
CA LEU A 71 -6.33 11.06 -10.71
C LEU A 71 -6.51 11.38 -9.23
N GLN A 72 -7.69 11.10 -8.69
CA GLN A 72 -7.90 11.09 -7.25
C GLN A 72 -7.78 9.67 -6.70
N PHE A 73 -7.07 9.54 -5.58
CA PHE A 73 -6.87 8.26 -4.90
C PHE A 73 -7.95 8.04 -3.85
N ILE A 74 -8.54 6.85 -3.87
CA ILE A 74 -9.45 6.39 -2.82
C ILE A 74 -8.65 6.24 -1.52
N SER A 75 -9.15 6.85 -0.45
CA SER A 75 -8.69 6.56 0.91
C SER A 75 -9.79 5.87 1.70
N SER A 76 -9.51 4.65 2.15
CA SER A 76 -10.30 3.93 3.14
C SER A 76 -9.87 4.25 4.58
N CYS A 77 -8.91 5.16 4.75
CA CYS A 77 -8.41 5.58 6.04
C CYS A 77 -9.47 6.44 6.76
N PRO A 78 -9.95 6.08 7.96
CA PRO A 78 -10.91 6.90 8.70
C PRO A 78 -10.25 8.19 9.19
N PRO A 79 -10.87 9.37 9.11
CA PRO A 79 -10.28 10.63 9.59
C PRO A 79 -9.76 10.57 11.04
N LEU A 80 -8.67 11.30 11.34
CA LEU A 80 -8.21 11.47 12.72
C LEU A 80 -9.03 12.57 13.39
N GLU A 81 -9.84 12.19 14.38
CA GLU A 81 -10.60 13.15 15.17
C GLU A 81 -9.70 13.76 16.26
N PRO A 82 -9.76 15.08 16.53
CA PRO A 82 -8.91 15.76 17.53
C PRO A 82 -8.97 15.18 18.95
N LYS A 83 -10.02 14.40 19.27
CA LYS A 83 -10.25 13.80 20.59
C LYS A 83 -9.86 12.31 20.65
N THR A 84 -9.15 11.80 19.64
CA THR A 84 -8.75 10.40 19.57
C THR A 84 -7.66 10.13 20.61
N ILE A 85 -7.98 9.31 21.61
CA ILE A 85 -7.07 8.95 22.72
C ILE A 85 -6.20 7.71 22.40
N PHE A 86 -6.59 6.92 21.41
CA PHE A 86 -5.86 5.74 20.96
C PHE A 86 -6.01 5.59 19.45
N ILE A 87 -4.89 5.44 18.75
CA ILE A 87 -4.86 5.26 17.30
C ILE A 87 -4.32 3.85 17.04
N GLY A 88 -5.20 2.96 16.58
CA GLY A 88 -4.82 1.64 16.08
C GLY A 88 -4.37 1.66 14.62
N PRO A 89 -4.18 0.49 13.98
CA PRO A 89 -4.01 0.43 12.54
C PRO A 89 -5.26 1.00 11.85
N ARG A 90 -5.07 1.81 10.80
CA ARG A 90 -6.17 2.58 10.21
C ARG A 90 -6.74 1.97 8.93
N LEU A 91 -6.10 0.94 8.38
CA LEU A 91 -6.46 0.32 7.09
C LEU A 91 -6.80 -1.17 7.17
N VAL A 92 -6.75 -1.75 8.37
CA VAL A 92 -7.02 -3.16 8.62
C VAL A 92 -7.98 -3.31 9.79
N TYR A 93 -8.68 -4.43 9.85
CA TYR A 93 -9.42 -4.86 11.04
C TYR A 93 -8.75 -6.07 11.67
N TRP A 94 -9.06 -6.31 12.94
CA TRP A 94 -8.64 -7.50 13.66
C TRP A 94 -9.74 -8.57 13.68
N GLU A 95 -9.34 -9.83 13.64
CA GLU A 95 -10.24 -10.96 13.83
C GLU A 95 -9.75 -11.80 15.01
N HIS A 96 -10.68 -12.20 15.88
CA HIS A 96 -10.41 -13.11 16.98
C HIS A 96 -10.79 -14.53 16.57
N SER A 97 -9.83 -15.44 16.64
CA SER A 97 -10.12 -16.86 16.47
C SER A 97 -10.77 -17.45 17.71
N PRO A 98 -11.55 -18.55 17.59
CA PRO A 98 -12.06 -19.30 18.73
C PRO A 98 -10.96 -19.82 19.67
N SER A 99 -9.73 -20.00 19.16
CA SER A 99 -8.56 -20.39 19.95
C SER A 99 -7.90 -19.23 20.72
N GLY A 100 -8.42 -18.01 20.58
CA GLY A 100 -7.90 -16.81 21.26
C GLY A 100 -6.68 -16.17 20.59
N SER A 101 -6.35 -16.57 19.35
CA SER A 101 -5.39 -15.84 18.51
C SER A 101 -6.06 -14.64 17.85
N VAL A 102 -5.26 -13.63 17.51
CA VAL A 102 -5.70 -12.45 16.77
C VAL A 102 -4.92 -12.39 15.46
N SER A 103 -5.60 -12.02 14.38
CA SER A 103 -5.02 -11.77 13.06
C SER A 103 -5.52 -10.44 12.50
N PHE A 104 -4.72 -9.81 11.64
CA PHE A 104 -5.15 -8.64 10.88
C PHE A 104 -5.67 -9.03 9.52
N HIS A 105 -6.57 -8.22 8.97
CA HIS A 105 -7.13 -8.39 7.64
C HIS A 105 -7.34 -7.04 6.97
N ALA A 106 -7.06 -6.96 5.67
CA ALA A 106 -7.33 -5.75 4.89
C ALA A 106 -8.83 -5.48 4.87
N ASN A 107 -9.24 -4.21 5.04
CA ASN A 107 -10.65 -3.85 5.03
C ASN A 107 -11.36 -4.18 3.70
N LEU A 108 -10.61 -4.12 2.58
CA LEU A 108 -11.08 -4.18 1.21
C LEU A 108 -12.34 -3.30 1.06
N ASP A 109 -13.37 -3.82 0.41
CA ASP A 109 -14.66 -3.15 0.18
C ASP A 109 -15.61 -3.16 1.41
N SER A 110 -15.15 -3.65 2.56
CA SER A 110 -15.99 -3.74 3.78
C SER A 110 -16.14 -2.40 4.50
N VAL A 111 -15.47 -1.35 4.02
CA VAL A 111 -15.53 0.01 4.56
C VAL A 111 -15.87 1.03 3.47
N PRO A 112 -16.45 2.18 3.81
CA PRO A 112 -16.76 3.22 2.82
C PRO A 112 -15.52 3.68 2.03
N MET A 113 -15.62 3.67 0.69
CA MET A 113 -14.61 4.17 -0.25
C MET A 113 -15.05 5.47 -0.90
N ASN A 114 -15.37 6.46 -0.08
CA ASN A 114 -15.97 7.72 -0.52
C ASN A 114 -15.07 8.95 -0.30
N ARG A 115 -13.84 8.77 0.21
CA ARG A 115 -12.83 9.82 0.30
C ARG A 115 -11.88 9.72 -0.90
N PHE A 116 -11.79 10.81 -1.65
CA PHE A 116 -10.95 10.94 -2.82
C PHE A 116 -9.93 12.06 -2.57
N LEU A 117 -8.65 11.71 -2.60
CA LEU A 117 -7.56 12.59 -2.22
C LEU A 117 -6.62 12.84 -3.41
N SER A 118 -5.86 13.93 -3.34
CA SER A 118 -4.68 14.09 -4.18
C SER A 118 -3.68 12.98 -3.88
N PHE A 119 -2.76 12.69 -4.81
CA PHE A 119 -1.70 11.72 -4.55
C PHE A 119 -0.89 12.09 -3.31
N ASP A 120 -0.48 13.35 -3.18
CA ASP A 120 0.37 13.79 -2.07
C ASP A 120 -0.33 13.60 -0.71
N ASP A 121 -1.61 13.96 -0.62
CA ASP A 121 -2.39 13.78 0.62
C ASP A 121 -2.61 12.31 0.94
N TRP A 122 -2.97 11.50 -0.06
CA TRP A 122 -3.15 10.05 0.11
C TRP A 122 -1.85 9.35 0.53
N TRP A 123 -0.73 9.74 -0.08
CA TRP A 123 0.59 9.16 0.16
C TRP A 123 1.16 9.52 1.53
N ALA A 124 0.88 10.74 2.00
CA ALA A 124 1.29 11.24 3.31
C ALA A 124 0.38 10.80 4.46
N GLU A 125 -0.81 10.26 4.18
CA GLU A 125 -1.76 9.86 5.23
C GLU A 125 -1.17 8.80 6.18
N PRO A 126 -1.25 9.01 7.51
CA PRO A 126 -0.73 8.06 8.48
C PRO A 126 -1.57 6.78 8.54
N VAL A 127 -0.98 5.61 8.71
CA VAL A 127 -1.71 4.32 8.61
C VAL A 127 -1.42 3.33 9.73
N ILE A 128 -0.19 3.32 10.27
CA ILE A 128 0.22 2.38 11.32
C ILE A 128 0.89 3.17 12.46
N PRO A 129 0.46 3.02 13.72
CA PRO A 129 1.16 3.59 14.86
C PRO A 129 2.49 2.87 15.11
N LYS A 130 3.49 3.63 15.56
CA LYS A 130 4.80 3.14 15.99
C LYS A 130 4.92 3.18 17.52
N SER A 131 5.87 2.46 18.12
CA SER A 131 6.08 2.49 19.58
C SER A 131 6.44 3.87 20.13
N ASP A 132 7.12 4.69 19.33
CA ASP A 132 7.53 6.06 19.68
C ASP A 132 6.36 7.07 19.74
N GLY A 133 5.13 6.60 19.49
CA GLY A 133 3.91 7.41 19.46
C GLY A 133 3.69 8.19 18.16
N GLN A 134 4.61 8.09 17.19
CA GLN A 134 4.40 8.63 15.85
C GLN A 134 3.59 7.65 14.99
N LEU A 135 3.21 8.11 13.79
CA LEU A 135 2.47 7.30 12.83
C LEU A 135 3.29 7.14 11.55
N MET A 136 3.47 5.90 11.12
CA MET A 136 3.99 5.55 9.80
C MET A 136 2.90 5.81 8.75
N ASN A 137 3.25 6.53 7.68
CA ASN A 137 2.34 6.80 6.55
C ASN A 137 2.48 5.79 5.41
N ARG A 138 1.60 5.89 4.41
CA ARG A 138 1.61 4.98 3.23
C ARG A 138 2.97 5.01 2.52
N MET A 139 3.54 6.20 2.32
CA MET A 139 4.87 6.33 1.70
C MET A 139 5.95 5.53 2.43
N GLY A 140 6.06 5.71 3.76
CA GLY A 140 7.05 5.03 4.58
C GLY A 140 6.89 3.52 4.50
N LEU A 141 5.66 3.04 4.72
CA LEU A 141 5.35 1.61 4.66
C LEU A 141 5.70 0.98 3.30
N VAL A 142 5.23 1.58 2.20
CA VAL A 142 5.44 1.04 0.85
C VAL A 142 6.93 1.06 0.49
N THR A 143 7.64 2.13 0.85
CA THR A 143 9.07 2.26 0.57
C THR A 143 9.89 1.22 1.33
N SER A 144 9.58 1.01 2.61
CA SER A 144 10.25 0.01 3.44
C SER A 144 9.97 -1.42 3.00
N LEU A 145 8.71 -1.75 2.68
CA LEU A 145 8.38 -3.09 2.16
C LEU A 145 9.11 -3.42 0.86
N ARG A 146 9.28 -2.41 0.00
CA ARG A 146 10.01 -2.56 -1.26
C ARG A 146 11.52 -2.72 -1.05
N ASN A 147 12.13 -1.85 -0.26
CA ASN A 147 13.60 -1.73 -0.21
C ASN A 147 14.23 -2.60 0.88
N GLU A 148 13.59 -2.68 2.05
CA GLU A 148 14.20 -3.27 3.25
C GLU A 148 13.74 -4.71 3.46
N LEU A 149 12.50 -5.04 3.07
CA LEU A 149 11.88 -6.33 3.40
C LEU A 149 11.87 -7.35 2.27
N GLY A 150 12.58 -7.11 1.17
CA GLY A 150 12.74 -8.09 0.09
C GLY A 150 11.77 -7.96 -1.08
N GLY A 151 11.09 -6.82 -1.25
CA GLY A 151 10.22 -6.59 -2.41
C GLY A 151 10.98 -6.35 -3.72
N ALA A 152 12.07 -5.59 -3.66
CA ALA A 152 12.98 -5.33 -4.78
C ALA A 152 14.44 -5.62 -4.39
N HIS A 153 14.81 -5.32 -3.14
CA HIS A 153 16.10 -5.61 -2.54
C HIS A 153 15.88 -6.16 -1.12
N VAL A 154 16.80 -6.98 -0.64
CA VAL A 154 16.89 -7.38 0.77
C VAL A 154 18.13 -6.69 1.31
N ASP A 155 17.93 -5.62 2.08
CA ASP A 155 19.04 -4.95 2.74
C ASP A 155 19.48 -5.76 3.97
N ALA A 156 20.79 -5.80 4.23
CA ALA A 156 21.33 -6.46 5.42
C ALA A 156 20.99 -5.69 6.72
N GLU A 157 20.59 -4.43 6.56
CA GLU A 157 20.21 -3.50 7.62
C GLU A 157 18.81 -2.98 7.31
N ILE A 158 17.92 -3.02 8.29
CA ILE A 158 16.57 -2.47 8.22
C ILE A 158 16.46 -1.30 9.19
N SER A 159 15.59 -0.33 8.90
CA SER A 159 15.31 0.79 9.79
C SER A 159 14.75 0.30 11.13
N GLU A 160 14.95 1.11 12.18
CA GLU A 160 14.45 0.80 13.53
C GLU A 160 12.93 0.60 13.53
N ASP A 161 12.19 1.46 12.83
CA ASP A 161 10.73 1.38 12.66
C ASP A 161 10.29 0.00 12.10
N ILE A 162 11.04 -0.53 11.13
CA ILE A 162 10.73 -1.82 10.49
C ILE A 162 11.19 -2.99 11.35
N ALA A 163 12.36 -2.89 11.97
CA ALA A 163 12.84 -3.86 12.94
C ALA A 163 11.85 -4.04 14.10
N GLU A 164 11.33 -2.93 14.63
CA GLU A 164 10.32 -2.92 15.68
C GLU A 164 9.03 -3.60 15.22
N MET A 165 8.52 -3.21 14.05
CA MET A 165 7.30 -3.77 13.48
C MET A 165 7.41 -5.28 13.25
N GLN A 166 8.59 -5.76 12.82
CA GLN A 166 8.86 -7.17 12.57
C GLN A 166 9.23 -8.01 13.79
N ARG A 167 9.82 -7.43 14.83
CA ARG A 167 10.31 -8.19 15.99
C ARG A 167 9.37 -8.08 17.18
N GLU A 168 8.90 -6.87 17.46
CA GLU A 168 8.08 -6.56 18.63
C GLU A 168 6.60 -6.47 18.28
N GLY A 169 6.31 -5.92 17.09
CA GLY A 169 4.98 -5.65 16.57
C GLY A 169 4.31 -4.48 17.30
N PRO A 170 3.61 -3.59 16.57
CA PRO A 170 2.98 -2.42 17.18
C PRO A 170 1.77 -2.78 18.07
N PHE A 171 1.30 -4.03 18.01
CA PHE A 171 0.14 -4.51 18.75
C PHE A 171 0.44 -5.77 19.54
N ARG A 172 0.02 -5.72 20.80
CA ARG A 172 0.12 -6.84 21.74
C ARG A 172 -1.26 -7.16 22.28
N VAL A 173 -1.60 -8.44 22.29
CA VAL A 173 -2.89 -8.91 22.80
C VAL A 173 -2.65 -9.62 24.13
N PHE A 174 -3.50 -9.32 25.11
CA PHE A 174 -3.58 -10.08 26.35
C PHE A 174 -4.49 -11.29 26.13
N SER A 175 -3.93 -12.49 26.27
CA SER A 175 -4.71 -13.73 26.19
C SER A 175 -4.59 -14.54 27.49
N GLY A 176 -5.72 -15.08 27.94
CA GLY A 176 -5.84 -15.99 29.08
C GLY A 176 -5.78 -15.35 30.48
N ALA A 177 -6.12 -16.16 31.51
CA ALA A 177 -6.13 -15.76 32.92
C ALA A 177 -4.74 -15.45 33.51
N ARG A 178 -3.68 -15.82 32.79
CA ARG A 178 -2.28 -15.62 33.16
C ARG A 178 -1.62 -14.77 32.08
N ALA A 179 -2.12 -13.54 31.92
CA ALA A 179 -1.77 -12.55 30.90
C ALA A 179 -0.49 -12.85 30.13
N SER A 180 -0.58 -13.63 29.05
CA SER A 180 0.53 -13.82 28.13
C SER A 180 0.37 -12.80 27.02
N MET A 181 1.38 -11.95 26.87
CA MET A 181 1.38 -10.87 25.89
C MET A 181 2.00 -11.36 24.58
N SER A 182 1.17 -11.63 23.57
CA SER A 182 1.61 -12.11 22.26
C SER A 182 1.53 -11.01 21.20
N ARG A 183 2.56 -10.93 20.34
CA ARG A 183 2.55 -10.10 19.15
C ARG A 183 1.49 -10.59 18.17
N VAL A 184 0.82 -9.66 17.50
CA VAL A 184 0.01 -9.95 16.31
C VAL A 184 0.85 -9.63 15.07
N PRO A 185 1.19 -10.62 14.23
CA PRO A 185 2.06 -10.41 13.08
C PRO A 185 1.34 -9.73 11.91
N ASP A 186 2.12 -9.35 10.89
CA ASP A 186 1.69 -9.07 9.52
C ASP A 186 0.77 -7.85 9.30
N VAL A 187 0.62 -6.97 10.29
CA VAL A 187 -0.15 -5.72 10.15
C VAL A 187 0.31 -4.89 8.95
N GLU A 188 1.61 -4.87 8.69
CA GLU A 188 2.25 -4.20 7.57
C GLU A 188 1.85 -4.80 6.23
N LEU A 189 1.71 -6.13 6.17
CA LEU A 189 1.41 -6.86 4.95
C LEU A 189 -0.07 -6.69 4.59
N HIS A 190 -0.96 -6.78 5.58
CA HIS A 190 -2.40 -6.52 5.39
C HIS A 190 -2.68 -5.03 5.09
N THR A 191 -1.92 -4.11 5.69
CA THR A 191 -2.02 -2.68 5.36
C THR A 191 -1.60 -2.44 3.90
N MET A 192 -0.50 -3.08 3.44
CA MET A 192 -0.08 -3.01 2.04
C MET A 192 -1.12 -3.60 1.09
N ARG A 193 -1.78 -4.71 1.47
CA ARG A 193 -2.88 -5.28 0.69
C ARG A 193 -4.04 -4.30 0.52
N GLN A 194 -4.36 -3.51 1.55
CA GLN A 194 -5.36 -2.45 1.45
C GLN A 194 -4.91 -1.30 0.53
N ILE A 195 -3.66 -0.86 0.65
CA ILE A 195 -3.08 0.17 -0.23
C ILE A 195 -3.13 -0.28 -1.70
N ALA A 196 -2.80 -1.54 -1.99
CA ALA A 196 -2.88 -2.08 -3.33
C ALA A 196 -4.32 -2.08 -3.88
N HIS A 197 -5.31 -2.40 -3.04
CA HIS A 197 -6.73 -2.32 -3.39
C HIS A 197 -7.16 -0.89 -3.75
N GLU A 198 -6.79 0.08 -2.92
CA GLU A 198 -7.06 1.51 -3.14
C GLU A 198 -6.47 1.97 -4.48
N VAL A 199 -5.22 1.61 -4.78
CA VAL A 199 -4.54 1.99 -6.03
C VAL A 199 -5.27 1.42 -7.25
N LEU A 200 -5.54 0.11 -7.28
CA LEU A 200 -6.23 -0.54 -8.40
C LEU A 200 -7.59 0.12 -8.66
N ARG A 201 -8.38 0.31 -7.60
CA ARG A 201 -9.72 0.91 -7.69
C ARG A 201 -9.66 2.37 -8.15
N SER A 202 -8.67 3.13 -7.70
CA SER A 202 -8.49 4.52 -8.12
C SER A 202 -8.20 4.62 -9.61
N ILE A 203 -7.27 3.79 -10.12
CA ILE A 203 -6.91 3.76 -11.54
C ILE A 203 -8.11 3.33 -12.40
N GLU A 204 -8.85 2.29 -11.99
CA GLU A 204 -10.05 1.85 -12.70
C GLU A 204 -11.11 2.96 -12.84
N LEU A 205 -11.34 3.73 -11.77
CA LEU A 205 -12.24 4.88 -11.82
C LEU A 205 -11.71 6.00 -12.73
N GLY A 206 -10.41 6.32 -12.64
CA GLY A 206 -9.79 7.34 -13.50
C GLY A 206 -9.87 7.01 -14.99
N VAL A 207 -9.61 5.75 -15.36
CA VAL A 207 -9.70 5.28 -16.76
C VAL A 207 -11.13 5.37 -17.28
N ARG A 208 -12.13 4.96 -16.48
CA ARG A 208 -13.55 5.08 -16.86
C ARG A 208 -13.97 6.54 -17.04
N GLY A 209 -13.49 7.43 -16.16
CA GLY A 209 -13.75 8.87 -16.26
C GLY A 209 -13.20 9.49 -17.55
N GLN A 210 -12.00 9.11 -17.97
CA GLN A 210 -11.42 9.59 -19.23
C GLN A 210 -12.17 9.11 -20.47
N GLN A 211 -12.67 7.86 -20.46
CA GLN A 211 -13.47 7.31 -21.56
C GLN A 211 -14.86 7.96 -21.68
N ALA A 212 -15.46 8.36 -20.55
CA ALA A 212 -16.73 9.08 -20.56
C ALA A 212 -16.60 10.54 -21.02
N GLY A 213 -15.45 11.18 -20.74
CA GLY A 213 -15.18 12.58 -21.12
C GLY A 213 -14.71 12.78 -22.57
N SER A 214 -14.19 11.74 -23.24
CA SER A 214 -13.75 11.80 -24.64
C SER A 214 -14.86 11.53 -25.66
N GLY A 215 -16.08 11.24 -25.20
CA GLY A 215 -17.27 11.01 -26.02
C GLY A 215 -18.23 12.20 -26.12
N GLN A 216 -17.82 13.40 -25.70
CA GLN A 216 -18.58 14.65 -25.81
C GLN A 216 -17.90 15.67 -26.72
#